data_AF-A0A5E8EX62-F1
#
_entry.id   AF-A0A5E8EX62-F1
#
_cell.length_a   1.000
_cell.length_b   1.000
_cell.length_c   1.000
_cell.angle_alpha   90.00
_cell.angle_beta   90.00
_cell.angle_gamma   90.00
#
_symmetry.space_group_name_H-M   'P 1'
#
loop_
_entity.id
_entity.type
_entity.pdbx_description
1 polymer ?
#
loop_
_entity_poly.entity_id
_entity_poly.type
_entity_poly.pdbx_seq_one_letter_code
_entity_poly.pdbx_strand_id
1 'polypeptide(L)' 'MHPYWITIDGHLGIGVTARSEAEALQLFALAFPSREVVRIEIIKDMNDLDQSHVVPNLGGANWLRRGIWFPQGYEHIAD' A
#
# COMPACT_ATOMS: atom_id res chain seq x y z
N MET A 1 -3.72 -2.04 13.37
CA MET A 1 -3.10 -1.76 12.06
C MET A 1 -4.18 -1.92 11.01
N HIS A 2 -4.15 -1.09 9.99
CA HIS A 2 -5.13 -1.07 8.92
C HIS A 2 -4.41 -1.14 7.57
N PRO A 3 -4.96 -1.89 6.60
CA PRO A 3 -4.53 -1.81 5.22
C PRO A 3 -5.08 -0.53 4.59
N TYR A 4 -4.20 0.20 3.92
CA TYR A 4 -4.48 1.41 3.18
C TYR A 4 -4.16 1.17 1.71
N TRP A 5 -4.97 1.77 0.84
CA TRP A 5 -4.66 1.95 -0.56
C TRP A 5 -4.31 3.42 -0.81
N ILE A 6 -3.15 3.65 -1.41
CA ILE A 6 -2.67 4.98 -1.79
C ILE A 6 -2.72 5.08 -3.31
N THR A 7 -3.66 5.86 -3.81
CA THR A 7 -3.75 6.19 -5.23
C THR A 7 -2.71 7.24 -5.56
N ILE A 8 -1.95 6.99 -6.63
CA ILE A 8 -0.94 7.91 -7.18
C ILE A 8 -1.25 8.19 -8.64
N ASP A 9 -0.80 9.33 -9.16
CA ASP A 9 -1.07 9.70 -10.54
C ASP A 9 -0.44 8.72 -11.55
N GLY A 10 -1.22 8.33 -12.56
CA GLY A 10 -0.77 7.49 -13.68
C GLY A 10 -0.44 6.01 -13.37
N HIS A 11 -0.74 5.49 -12.18
CA HIS A 11 -0.44 4.09 -11.80
C HIS A 11 -1.54 3.42 -10.96
N LEU A 12 -1.43 2.10 -10.77
CA LEU A 12 -2.41 1.27 -10.06
C LEU A 12 -2.64 1.70 -8.60
N GLY A 13 -1.58 2.16 -7.91
CA GLY A 13 -1.61 2.53 -6.49
C GLY A 13 -0.63 1.72 -5.65
N ILE A 14 -0.55 2.03 -4.36
CA ILE A 14 0.37 1.42 -3.39
C ILE A 14 -0.44 0.86 -2.22
N GLY A 15 -0.19 -0.40 -1.89
CA GLY A 15 -0.76 -1.08 -0.75
C GLY A 15 0.15 -0.97 0.48
N VAL A 16 -0.36 -0.38 1.56
CA VAL A 16 0.42 -0.15 2.78
C VAL A 16 -0.38 -0.60 4.00
N THR A 17 0.24 -1.30 4.94
CA THR A 17 -0.38 -1.60 6.23
C THR A 17 0.34 -0.83 7.33
N ALA A 18 -0.42 -0.01 8.07
CA ALA A 18 0.12 0.93 9.05
C ALA A 18 -0.83 1.09 10.24
N ARG A 19 -0.37 1.74 11.32
CA ARG A 19 -1.17 2.06 12.51
C ARG A 19 -2.06 3.27 12.29
N SER A 20 -1.67 4.18 11.40
CA SER A 20 -2.41 5.40 11.05
C SER A 20 -2.16 5.81 9.60
N GLU A 21 -3.03 6.67 9.08
CA GLU A 21 -2.86 7.29 7.75
C GLU A 21 -1.53 8.05 7.64
N ALA A 22 -1.15 8.79 8.69
CA ALA A 22 0.11 9.52 8.74
C ALA A 22 1.33 8.58 8.62
N GLU A 23 1.29 7.41 9.27
CA GLU A 23 2.35 6.41 9.14
C GLU A 23 2.35 5.77 7.74
N ALA A 24 1.18 5.52 7.15
CA ALA A 24 1.09 5.01 5.78
C ALA A 24 1.72 5.99 4.78
N LEU A 25 1.45 7.30 4.92
CA LEU A 25 2.05 8.35 4.10
C LEU A 25 3.57 8.48 4.34
N GLN A 26 4.04 8.30 5.58
CA GLN A 26 5.47 8.30 5.88
C GLN A 26 6.20 7.14 5.18
N LEU A 27 5.66 5.92 5.27
CA LEU A 27 6.21 4.74 4.57
C LEU A 27 6.20 4.93 3.06
N PHE A 28 5.12 5.50 2.52
CA PHE A 28 5.02 5.85 1.11
C PHE A 28 6.10 6.85 0.68
N ALA A 29 6.29 7.95 1.42
CA ALA A 29 7.26 8.99 1.10
C ALA A 29 8.71 8.47 1.13
N LEU A 30 9.02 7.52 2.02
CA LEU A 30 10.32 6.85 2.09
C LEU A 30 10.59 5.99 0.86
N ALA A 31 9.59 5.25 0.38
CA ALA A 31 9.73 4.35 -0.76
C ALA A 31 9.61 5.04 -2.13
N PHE A 32 8.81 6.10 -2.21
CA PHE A 32 8.42 6.77 -3.45
C PHE A 32 8.56 8.30 -3.34
N PRO A 33 9.77 8.84 -3.10
CA PRO A 33 9.98 10.26 -2.79
C PRO A 33 9.60 11.23 -3.93
N SER A 34 9.47 10.74 -5.17
CA SER A 34 9.11 11.53 -6.35
C SER A 34 7.67 11.30 -6.83
N ARG A 35 6.82 10.66 -6.00
CA ARG A 35 5.43 10.37 -6.34
C ARG A 35 4.48 11.21 -5.50
N GLU A 36 3.42 11.68 -6.13
CA GLU A 36 2.36 12.42 -5.45
C GLU A 36 1.18 11.52 -5.10
N VAL A 37 0.66 11.72 -3.89
CA VAL A 37 -0.54 11.03 -3.41
C VAL A 37 -1.77 11.78 -3.93
N VAL A 38 -2.63 11.07 -4.64
CA VAL A 38 -3.93 11.58 -5.10
C VAL A 38 -5.00 11.33 -4.04
N ARG A 39 -5.00 10.14 -3.45
CA ARG A 39 -5.98 9.73 -2.44
C ARG A 39 -5.39 8.64 -1.56
N ILE A 40 -5.83 8.59 -0.30
CA ILE A 40 -5.58 7.48 0.60
C ILE A 40 -6.91 7.01 1.19
N GLU A 41 -7.08 5.69 1.31
CA GLU A 41 -8.29 5.10 1.87
C GLU A 41 -7.97 3.80 2.62
N ILE A 42 -8.75 3.51 3.67
CA ILE A 42 -8.69 2.22 4.36
C ILE A 42 -9.41 1.18 3.50
N ILE A 43 -8.73 0.07 3.22
CA ILE A 43 -9.30 -1.07 2.52
C ILE A 43 -10.19 -1.82 3.51
N LYS A 44 -11.50 -1.83 3.26
CA LYS A 44 -12.48 -2.56 4.09
C LYS A 44 -12.69 -3.97 3.60
N ASP A 45 -12.64 -4.17 2.29
CA ASP A 45 -12.71 -5.46 1.62
C ASP A 45 -11.60 -5.56 0.56
N MET A 46 -10.84 -6.65 0.57
CA MET A 46 -9.79 -6.89 -0.43
C MET A 46 -10.37 -7.12 -1.83
N ASN A 47 -11.65 -7.47 -1.93
CA ASN A 47 -12.37 -7.56 -3.20
C ASN A 47 -12.54 -6.18 -3.89
N ASP A 48 -12.37 -5.07 -3.16
CA ASP A 48 -12.41 -3.72 -3.73
C ASP A 48 -11.14 -3.38 -4.55
N LEU A 49 -10.08 -4.19 -4.41
CA LEU A 49 -8.83 -4.03 -5.16
C LEU A 49 -8.92 -4.63 -6.56
N ASP A 50 -7.99 -4.24 -7.44
CA ASP A 50 -7.89 -4.82 -8.79
C ASP A 50 -7.57 -6.32 -8.69
N GLN A 51 -8.54 -7.14 -9.13
CA GLN A 51 -8.49 -8.60 -9.07
C GLN A 51 -7.52 -9.22 -10.10
N SER A 52 -7.09 -8.46 -11.11
CA SER A 52 -6.21 -8.92 -12.19
C SER A 52 -4.73 -8.64 -11.92
N HIS A 53 -4.42 -7.57 -11.18
CA HIS A 53 -3.05 -7.08 -11.01
C HIS A 53 -2.65 -6.95 -9.54
N VAL A 54 -3.54 -6.51 -8.66
CA VAL A 54 -3.18 -6.24 -7.26
C VAL A 54 -3.33 -7.49 -6.42
N VAL A 55 -4.51 -8.15 -6.48
CA VAL A 55 -4.79 -9.36 -5.70
C VAL A 55 -3.79 -10.50 -5.98
N PRO A 56 -3.41 -10.81 -7.23
CA PRO A 56 -2.41 -11.83 -7.50
C PRO A 56 -1.02 -11.51 -6.92
N ASN A 57 -0.73 -10.21 -6.69
CA ASN A 57 0.55 -9.72 -6.21
C ASN A 57 0.57 -9.37 -4.72
N LEU A 58 -0.49 -9.68 -3.95
CA LEU A 58 -0.59 -9.42 -2.50
C LEU A 58 0.53 -10.07 -1.65
N GLY A 59 1.29 -11.01 -2.21
CA GLY A 59 2.37 -11.68 -1.49
C GLY A 59 1.87 -12.55 -0.33
N GLY A 60 0.67 -13.13 -0.46
CA GLY A 60 0.03 -13.94 0.59
C GLY A 60 -0.52 -13.08 1.73
N ALA A 61 -0.10 -13.36 2.97
CA ALA A 61 -0.53 -12.63 4.17
C ALA A 61 0.28 -11.36 4.46
N ASN A 62 1.12 -10.90 3.52
CA ASN A 62 1.97 -9.72 3.71
C ASN A 62 1.17 -8.43 3.97
N TRP A 63 -0.06 -8.33 3.48
CA TRP A 63 -0.97 -7.22 3.80
C TRP A 63 -1.38 -7.15 5.28
N LEU A 64 -1.14 -8.19 6.09
CA LEU A 64 -1.35 -8.15 7.55
C LEU A 64 -0.14 -7.59 8.30
N ARG A 65 1.02 -7.48 7.64
CA ARG A 65 2.27 -7.01 8.23
C ARG A 65 2.42 -5.52 8.00
N ARG A 66 2.98 -4.80 8.97
CA ARG A 66 3.31 -3.39 8.81
C ARG A 66 4.28 -3.21 7.64
N GLY A 67 4.02 -2.25 6.77
CA GLY A 67 4.88 -1.92 5.63
C GLY A 67 4.14 -1.91 4.30
N ILE A 68 4.92 -1.82 3.22
CA ILE A 68 4.41 -1.81 1.85
C ILE A 68 4.29 -3.26 1.38
N TRP A 69 3.08 -3.68 1.02
CA TRP A 69 2.79 -5.02 0.52
C TRP A 69 2.42 -5.03 -0.97
N PHE A 70 2.21 -3.85 -1.57
CA PHE A 70 2.11 -3.70 -3.02
C PHE A 70 2.67 -2.33 -3.45
N PRO A 71 3.49 -2.25 -4.51
CA PRO A 71 4.07 -3.37 -5.26
C PRO A 71 5.06 -4.19 -4.40
N GLN A 72 5.39 -5.40 -4.86
CA GLN A 72 6.39 -6.26 -4.20
C GLN A 72 7.79 -5.64 -4.25
N GLY A 73 8.69 -6.06 -3.34
CA GLY A 73 10.08 -5.58 -3.27
C GLY A 73 10.31 -4.39 -2.33
N TYR A 74 9.26 -3.89 -1.68
CA TYR A 74 9.31 -2.78 -0.72
C TYR A 74 9.06 -3.23 0.73
N GLU A 75 9.06 -4.54 0.96
CA GLU A 75 8.75 -5.15 2.27
C GLU A 75 9.72 -4.72 3.38
N HIS A 76 10.93 -4.30 3.03
CA HIS A 76 11.99 -3.88 3.95
C HIS A 76 11.89 -2.42 4.42
N ILE A 77 11.04 -1.58 3.81
CA ILE A 77 10.93 -0.15 4.15
C ILE A 77 10.41 0.06 5.59
N ALA A 78 9.75 -0.94 6.15
CA ALA A 78 9.20 -0.90 7.49
C ALA A 78 10.12 -1.47 8.58
N ASP A 79 11.31 -1.96 8.25
CA ASP A 79 12.27 -2.45 9.26
C ASP A 79 13.01 -1.31 9.96
#